data_AF-A0A933UVG7-F1
#
_entry.id   AF-A0A933UVG7-F1
#
_cell.length_a   1.000
_cell.length_b   1.000
_cell.length_c   1.000
_cell.angle_alpha   90.00
_cell.angle_beta   90.00
_cell.angle_gamma   90.00
#
_symmetry.space_group_name_H-M   'P 1'
#
loop_
_entity.id
_entity.type
_entity.pdbx_description
1 polymer ?
#
loop_
_entity_poly.entity_id
_entity_poly.type
_entity_poly.pdbx_seq_one_letter_code
_entity_poly.pdbx_strand_id
1 'polypeptide(L)'
;MAGSVNKVILVGNLGRDPEVRNSQDGAKIVTLNLATSESWKDKSSGERKEKTEWHRVVLFNPNLADIAERYLKKGSKVYVEGQLQTRKWTDKDGQERYTTEVVIGRFKGELTLLDGRGGGGGGEDRAPAPSEADYGQASGGGGGRSGGGAAGWDRPPPGRGDLDDEIPF
;
A
#
# COMPACT_ATOMS: atom_id res chain seq x y z
N MET A 1 -19.36 -31.26 9.62
CA MET A 1 -19.19 -29.90 10.17
C MET A 1 -17.71 -29.54 10.05
N ALA A 2 -17.35 -28.54 9.24
CA ALA A 2 -16.00 -27.98 9.27
C ALA A 2 -15.91 -27.02 10.47
N GLY A 3 -15.16 -27.41 11.51
CA GLY A 3 -15.10 -26.71 12.80
C GLY A 3 -13.91 -25.76 12.96
N SER A 4 -13.21 -25.42 11.88
CA SER A 4 -12.02 -24.57 11.93
C SER A 4 -11.99 -23.58 10.77
N VAL A 5 -11.33 -22.44 11.00
CA VAL A 5 -11.12 -21.38 10.01
C VAL A 5 -9.61 -21.16 9.87
N ASN A 6 -9.14 -21.21 8.63
CA ASN A 6 -7.79 -20.80 8.26
C ASN A 6 -7.92 -19.71 7.20
N LYS A 7 -7.70 -18.47 7.60
CA LYS A 7 -7.78 -17.29 6.75
C LYS A 7 -6.62 -16.36 7.10
N VAL A 8 -5.93 -15.88 6.09
CA VAL A 8 -4.88 -14.86 6.19
C VAL A 8 -5.31 -13.69 5.34
N ILE A 9 -5.25 -12.49 5.92
CA ILE A 9 -5.48 -11.24 5.22
C ILE A 9 -4.21 -10.41 5.34
N LEU A 10 -3.68 -9.95 4.21
CA LEU A 10 -2.50 -9.11 4.17
C LEU A 10 -2.74 -7.90 3.27
N VAL A 11 -2.25 -6.74 3.72
CA VAL A 11 -2.08 -5.56 2.88
C VAL A 11 -0.63 -5.14 2.98
N GLY A 12 0.06 -5.13 1.85
CA GLY A 12 1.49 -4.86 1.85
C GLY A 12 2.01 -4.48 0.47
N ASN A 13 3.33 -4.34 0.39
CA ASN A 13 4.02 -3.98 -0.85
C ASN A 13 4.94 -5.11 -1.30
N LEU A 14 5.02 -5.35 -2.61
CA LEU A 14 5.93 -6.35 -3.17
C LEU A 14 7.39 -5.92 -2.99
N GLY A 15 8.23 -6.77 -2.39
CA GLY A 15 9.67 -6.49 -2.25
C GLY A 15 10.49 -6.73 -3.51
N ARG A 16 9.96 -7.57 -4.41
CA ARG A 16 10.53 -7.88 -5.73
C ARG A 16 9.40 -8.19 -6.72
N ASP A 17 9.75 -8.25 -8.00
CA ASP A 17 8.82 -8.64 -9.05
C ASP A 17 8.25 -10.05 -8.80
N PRO A 18 7.02 -10.34 -9.25
CA PRO A 18 6.41 -11.68 -9.14
C PRO A 18 7.28 -12.76 -9.79
N GLU A 19 7.49 -13.87 -9.08
CA GLU A 19 8.16 -15.04 -9.65
C GLU A 19 7.13 -15.98 -10.29
N VAL A 20 7.20 -16.14 -11.61
CA VAL A 20 6.28 -17.00 -12.38
C VAL A 20 6.94 -18.34 -12.67
N ARG A 21 6.21 -19.43 -12.43
CA ARG A 21 6.62 -20.81 -12.77
C ARG A 21 5.46 -21.53 -13.43
N ASN A 22 5.76 -22.32 -14.46
CA ASN A 22 4.79 -23.21 -15.08
C ASN A 22 4.95 -24.61 -14.47
N SER A 23 3.84 -25.16 -14.00
CA SER A 23 3.75 -26.54 -13.53
C SER A 23 3.74 -27.52 -14.71
N GLN A 24 4.01 -28.80 -14.43
CA GLN A 24 4.07 -29.87 -15.44
C GLN A 24 2.73 -30.09 -16.17
N ASP A 25 1.63 -29.74 -15.52
CA ASP A 25 0.26 -29.76 -16.05
C ASP A 25 -0.09 -28.47 -16.83
N GLY A 26 0.87 -27.57 -17.04
CA GLY A 26 0.68 -26.30 -17.74
C GLY A 26 0.03 -25.21 -16.89
N ALA A 27 -0.24 -25.47 -15.60
CA ALA A 27 -0.79 -24.45 -14.71
C ALA A 27 0.26 -23.41 -14.33
N LYS A 28 -0.10 -22.13 -14.40
CA LYS A 28 0.74 -21.02 -13.95
C LYS A 28 0.69 -20.89 -12.43
N ILE A 29 1.86 -20.86 -11.80
CA ILE A 29 2.04 -20.66 -10.37
C ILE A 29 2.85 -19.37 -10.19
N VAL A 30 2.30 -18.42 -9.43
CA VAL A 30 3.00 -17.16 -9.13
C VAL A 30 3.35 -17.10 -7.66
N THR A 31 4.59 -16.72 -7.35
CA THR A 31 5.04 -16.46 -5.98
C THR A 31 5.28 -14.96 -5.80
N LEU A 32 4.65 -14.38 -4.79
CA LEU A 32 4.87 -12.99 -4.37
C LEU A 32 5.65 -12.95 -3.06
N ASN A 33 6.50 -11.94 -2.92
CA ASN A 33 7.16 -11.63 -1.66
C ASN A 33 6.64 -10.27 -1.14
N LEU A 34 5.84 -10.30 -0.09
CA LEU A 34 5.07 -9.17 0.41
C LEU A 34 5.63 -8.68 1.75
N ALA A 35 5.92 -7.38 1.85
CA ALA A 35 6.34 -6.74 3.08
C ALA A 35 5.14 -6.10 3.81
N THR A 36 5.09 -6.27 5.13
CA THR A 36 4.23 -5.49 6.03
C THR A 36 5.09 -4.88 7.14
N SER A 37 5.01 -3.57 7.37
CA SER A 37 5.77 -2.89 8.43
C SER A 37 4.87 -2.44 9.58
N GLU A 38 5.36 -2.59 10.80
CA GLU A 38 4.80 -1.99 12.02
C GLU A 38 5.81 -0.99 12.59
N SER A 39 5.35 0.20 12.99
CA SER A 39 6.19 1.22 13.64
C SER A 39 5.63 1.59 15.00
N TRP A 40 6.49 1.57 16.02
CA TRP A 40 6.11 1.89 17.40
C TRP A 40 7.21 2.71 18.08
N LYS A 41 6.87 3.37 19.18
CA LYS A 41 7.84 4.06 20.03
C LYS A 41 8.30 3.12 21.14
N ASP A 42 9.61 2.92 21.26
CA ASP A 42 10.18 2.11 22.34
C ASP A 42 9.94 2.79 23.69
N LYS A 43 9.42 2.05 24.67
CA LYS A 43 9.07 2.60 25.98
C LYS A 43 10.29 2.92 26.84
N SER A 44 11.44 2.29 26.59
CA SER A 44 12.66 2.48 27.37
C SER A 44 13.57 3.58 26.81
N SER A 45 13.77 3.61 25.48
CA SER A 45 14.62 4.62 24.84
C SER A 45 13.84 5.84 24.32
N GLY A 46 12.53 5.72 24.13
CA GLY A 46 11.72 6.76 23.49
C GLY A 46 11.94 6.89 21.98
N GLU A 47 12.75 6.01 21.38
CA GLU A 47 13.04 6.04 19.95
C GLU A 47 11.93 5.39 19.12
N ARG A 48 11.77 5.84 17.88
CA ARG A 48 10.86 5.19 16.93
C ARG A 48 11.55 3.96 16.34
N LYS A 49 10.93 2.80 16.52
CA LYS A 49 11.34 1.52 15.92
C LYS A 49 10.40 1.14 14.78
N GLU A 50 10.92 0.36 13.85
CA GLU A 50 10.17 -0.24 12.74
C GLU A 50 10.56 -1.72 12.64
N LYS A 51 9.57 -2.58 12.37
CA LYS A 51 9.75 -4.00 12.08
C LYS A 51 8.99 -4.35 10.82
N THR A 52 9.72 -4.88 9.84
CA THR A 52 9.15 -5.36 8.58
C THR A 52 9.10 -6.87 8.58
N GLU A 53 7.93 -7.42 8.30
CA GLU A 53 7.72 -8.86 8.11
C GLU A 53 7.50 -9.22 6.65
N TRP A 54 8.11 -10.32 6.25
CA TRP A 54 8.13 -10.81 4.88
C TRP A 54 7.25 -12.05 4.75
N HIS A 55 6.26 -11.95 3.87
CA HIS A 55 5.27 -12.98 3.64
C HIS A 55 5.46 -13.56 2.24
N ARG A 56 5.60 -14.88 2.18
CA ARG A 56 5.59 -15.61 0.92
C ARG A 56 4.17 -15.99 0.56
N VAL A 57 3.65 -15.41 -0.52
CA VAL A 57 2.30 -15.71 -1.03
C VAL A 57 2.42 -16.54 -2.31
N VAL A 58 1.72 -17.67 -2.39
CA VAL A 58 1.73 -18.56 -3.56
C VAL A 58 0.33 -18.63 -4.16
N LEU A 59 0.24 -18.32 -5.44
CA LEU A 59 -0.99 -18.27 -6.22
C LEU A 59 -1.07 -19.50 -7.12
N PHE A 60 -2.02 -20.38 -6.83
CA PHE A 60 -2.42 -21.49 -7.71
C PHE A 60 -3.69 -21.17 -8.50
N ASN A 61 -4.37 -20.05 -8.18
CA ASN A 61 -5.52 -19.58 -8.94
C ASN A 61 -5.03 -18.98 -10.27
N PRO A 62 -5.38 -19.57 -11.43
CA PRO A 62 -4.85 -19.13 -12.72
C PRO A 62 -5.24 -17.69 -13.07
N ASN A 63 -6.45 -17.26 -12.70
CA ASN A 63 -6.92 -15.91 -12.98
C ASN A 63 -6.12 -14.88 -12.19
N LEU A 64 -5.89 -15.16 -10.90
CA LEU A 64 -5.11 -14.27 -10.04
C LEU A 64 -3.62 -14.31 -10.38
N ALA A 65 -3.10 -15.46 -10.82
CA ALA A 65 -1.75 -15.59 -11.34
C ALA A 65 -1.53 -14.74 -12.60
N ASP A 66 -2.46 -14.76 -13.56
CA ASP A 66 -2.40 -13.95 -14.76
C ASP A 66 -2.47 -12.45 -14.45
N ILE A 67 -3.33 -12.05 -13.51
CA ILE A 67 -3.41 -10.66 -13.03
C ILE A 67 -2.08 -10.25 -12.36
N ALA A 68 -1.55 -11.10 -11.49
CA ALA A 68 -0.31 -10.82 -10.78
C ALA A 68 0.87 -10.63 -11.74
N GLU A 69 1.03 -11.52 -12.71
CA GLU A 69 2.11 -11.42 -13.71
C GLU A 69 1.99 -10.16 -14.58
N ARG A 70 0.78 -9.80 -15.01
CA ARG A 70 0.59 -8.69 -15.96
C ARG A 70 0.70 -7.32 -15.31
N TYR A 71 0.31 -7.19 -14.04
CA TYR A 71 0.09 -5.89 -13.43
C TYR A 71 0.95 -5.62 -12.20
N LEU A 72 1.46 -6.65 -11.52
CA LEU A 72 2.28 -6.44 -10.33
C LEU A 72 3.75 -6.36 -10.68
N LYS A 73 4.43 -5.44 -10.00
CA LYS A 73 5.88 -5.28 -10.04
C LYS A 73 6.39 -4.98 -8.63
N LYS A 74 7.71 -4.94 -8.46
CA LYS A 74 8.34 -4.46 -7.23
C LYS A 74 7.73 -3.13 -6.81
N GLY A 75 7.36 -3.03 -5.54
CA GLY A 75 6.75 -1.86 -4.94
C GLY A 75 5.22 -1.84 -5.03
N SER A 76 4.58 -2.68 -5.87
CA SER A 76 3.13 -2.70 -5.99
C SER A 76 2.44 -2.99 -4.66
N LYS A 77 1.40 -2.23 -4.33
CA LYS A 77 0.58 -2.42 -3.14
C LYS A 77 -0.60 -3.33 -3.46
N VAL A 78 -0.79 -4.36 -2.64
CA VAL A 78 -1.86 -5.35 -2.83
C VAL A 78 -2.54 -5.71 -1.53
N TYR A 79 -3.84 -6.02 -1.64
CA TYR A 79 -4.59 -6.80 -0.67
C TYR A 79 -4.59 -8.27 -1.11
N VAL A 80 -4.37 -9.17 -0.17
CA VAL A 80 -4.35 -10.63 -0.39
C VAL A 80 -5.17 -11.32 0.68
N GLU A 81 -6.05 -12.23 0.26
CA GLU A 81 -6.71 -13.21 1.12
C GLU A 81 -6.31 -14.63 0.73
N GLY A 82 -5.81 -15.42 1.69
CA GLY A 82 -5.41 -16.81 1.49
C GLY A 82 -5.53 -17.64 2.77
N GLN A 83 -4.77 -18.73 2.83
CA GLN A 83 -4.70 -19.63 4.00
C GLN A 83 -3.24 -19.97 4.31
N LEU A 84 -2.89 -20.18 5.59
CA LEU A 84 -1.55 -20.67 5.93
C LEU A 84 -1.40 -22.13 5.54
N GLN A 85 -0.30 -22.46 4.87
CA GLN A 85 0.13 -23.84 4.64
C GLN A 85 1.61 -23.97 4.94
N THR A 86 1.97 -24.98 5.73
CA THR A 86 3.36 -25.33 5.99
C THR A 86 3.67 -26.62 5.25
N ARG A 87 4.64 -26.57 4.33
CA ARG A 87 5.13 -27.76 3.64
C ARG A 87 6.49 -28.17 4.18
N LYS A 88 6.70 -29.48 4.24
CA LYS A 88 7.97 -30.12 4.54
C LYS A 88 8.69 -30.46 3.24
N TRP A 89 9.98 -30.18 3.16
CA TRP A 89 10.82 -30.56 2.02
C TRP A 89 12.22 -30.88 2.51
N THR A 90 12.93 -31.73 1.77
CA THR A 90 14.31 -32.11 2.08
C THR A 90 15.26 -31.25 1.25
N ASP A 91 16.25 -30.64 1.90
CA ASP A 91 17.27 -29.87 1.19
C ASP A 91 18.35 -30.77 0.55
N LYS A 92 19.33 -30.15 -0.09
CA LYS A 92 20.40 -30.86 -0.80
C LYS A 92 21.31 -31.66 0.13
N ASP A 93 21.36 -31.27 1.41
CA ASP A 93 22.19 -31.91 2.44
C ASP A 93 21.43 -33.03 3.16
N GLY A 94 20.20 -33.34 2.70
CA GLY A 94 19.36 -34.39 3.28
C GLY A 94 18.60 -33.95 4.53
N GLN A 95 18.65 -32.67 4.92
CA GLN A 95 17.97 -32.18 6.12
C GLN A 95 16.52 -31.82 5.84
N GLU A 96 15.66 -32.09 6.82
CA GLU A 96 14.24 -31.73 6.74
C GLU A 96 14.03 -30.25 7.04
N ARG A 97 13.37 -29.55 6.12
CA ARG A 97 13.06 -28.12 6.23
C ARG A 97 11.56 -27.90 6.14
N TYR A 98 11.09 -26.90 6.87
CA TYR A 98 9.69 -26.47 6.86
C TYR A 98 9.60 -25.08 6.26
N THR A 99 8.57 -24.85 5.45
CA THR A 99 8.30 -23.52 4.89
C THR A 99 6.82 -23.24 5.02
N THR A 100 6.50 -22.16 5.73
CA THR A 100 5.13 -21.66 5.89
C THR A 100 4.88 -20.59 4.83
N GLU A 101 3.79 -20.74 4.10
CA GLU A 101 3.41 -19.90 2.97
C GLU A 101 1.93 -19.52 3.09
N VAL A 102 1.56 -18.36 2.56
CA VAL A 102 0.16 -17.98 2.37
C VAL A 102 -0.27 -18.47 1.01
N VAL A 103 -1.22 -19.39 0.98
CA VAL A 103 -1.63 -20.08 -0.26
C VAL A 103 -3.01 -19.63 -0.71
N ILE A 104 -3.08 -19.14 -1.94
CA ILE A 104 -4.30 -18.88 -2.67
C ILE A 104 -4.56 -20.10 -3.58
N GLY A 105 -5.51 -20.94 -3.16
CA GLY A 105 -5.85 -22.17 -3.89
C GLY A 105 -6.54 -21.90 -5.24
N ARG A 106 -6.61 -22.91 -6.10
CA ARG A 106 -7.07 -22.80 -7.51
C ARG A 106 -8.41 -22.07 -7.71
N PHE A 107 -9.35 -22.21 -6.78
CA PHE A 107 -10.69 -21.61 -6.84
C PHE A 107 -11.05 -20.82 -5.57
N LYS A 108 -10.05 -20.35 -4.83
CA LYS A 108 -10.22 -19.65 -3.54
C LYS A 108 -9.35 -18.39 -3.47
N GLY A 109 -9.58 -17.61 -2.43
CA GLY A 109 -8.80 -16.42 -2.08
C GLY A 109 -9.12 -15.21 -2.94
N GLU A 110 -8.44 -14.11 -2.62
CA GLU A 110 -8.63 -12.81 -3.26
C GLU A 110 -7.28 -12.13 -3.45
N LEU A 111 -7.14 -11.40 -4.55
CA LEU A 111 -6.04 -10.49 -4.80
C LEU A 111 -6.64 -9.21 -5.37
N THR A 112 -6.42 -8.10 -4.67
CA THR A 112 -6.89 -6.78 -5.09
C THR A 112 -5.69 -5.84 -5.21
N LEU A 113 -5.56 -5.21 -6.38
CA LEU A 113 -4.52 -4.22 -6.65
C LEU A 113 -4.94 -2.92 -5.99
N LEU A 114 -4.07 -2.37 -5.15
CA LEU A 114 -4.32 -1.11 -4.44
C LEU A 114 -3.51 0.05 -5.03
N ASP A 115 -2.71 -0.21 -6.06
CA ASP A 115 -2.05 0.84 -6.82
C ASP A 115 -3.08 1.65 -7.60
N GLY A 116 -3.07 2.97 -7.43
CA GLY A 116 -3.93 3.87 -8.19
C GLY A 116 -3.62 3.80 -9.69
N ARG A 117 -4.67 3.94 -10.52
CA ARG A 117 -4.56 4.03 -11.98
C ARG A 117 -3.91 5.37 -12.38
N GLY A 118 -2.59 5.52 -12.23
CA GLY A 118 -1.95 6.80 -12.54
C GLY A 118 -0.48 7.01 -12.17
N GLY A 119 0.28 5.98 -11.84
CA GLY A 119 1.73 6.10 -11.61
C GLY A 119 2.56 6.07 -12.90
N GLY A 120 2.07 6.65 -13.99
CA GLY A 120 2.89 6.96 -15.15
C GLY A 120 3.73 8.17 -14.79
N GLY A 121 4.93 7.94 -14.23
CA GLY A 121 5.94 8.97 -14.07
C GLY A 121 6.37 9.48 -15.45
N GLY A 122 5.57 10.36 -16.03
CA GLY A 122 6.07 11.30 -17.03
C GLY A 122 7.12 12.12 -16.32
N GLY A 123 8.39 11.92 -16.70
CA GLY A 123 9.45 12.82 -16.32
C GLY A 123 9.03 14.22 -16.74
N GLU A 124 8.69 15.05 -15.77
CA GLU A 124 8.67 16.49 -15.95
C GLU A 124 10.11 16.89 -16.31
N ASP A 125 10.35 17.01 -17.62
CA ASP A 125 11.41 17.83 -18.19
C ASP A 125 11.23 19.25 -17.64
N ARG A 126 11.75 19.46 -16.43
CA ARG A 126 11.89 20.75 -15.81
C ARG A 126 12.97 21.49 -16.58
N ALA A 127 12.55 22.15 -17.66
CA ALA A 127 13.36 23.12 -18.36
C ALA A 127 13.98 24.10 -17.33
N PRO A 128 15.30 24.36 -17.39
CA PRO A 128 15.92 25.32 -16.47
C PRO A 128 15.34 26.71 -16.75
N ALA A 129 14.79 27.32 -15.71
CA ALA A 129 14.36 28.71 -15.73
C ALA A 129 15.58 29.62 -15.98
N PRO A 130 15.50 30.60 -16.91
CA PRO A 130 16.56 31.58 -17.09
C PRO A 130 16.63 32.49 -15.85
N SER A 131 17.85 32.61 -15.31
CA SER A 131 18.21 33.42 -14.15
C SER A 131 17.94 34.91 -14.36
N GLU A 132 17.44 35.52 -13.29
CA GLU A 132 17.06 36.93 -13.12
C GLU A 132 18.14 37.92 -13.57
N ALA A 133 17.73 38.88 -14.38
CA ALA A 133 18.43 40.15 -14.57
C ALA A 133 17.70 41.23 -13.76
N ASP A 134 18.36 41.61 -12.68
CA ASP A 134 18.30 42.88 -11.95
C ASP A 134 18.00 44.08 -12.87
N TYR A 135 16.96 44.87 -12.57
CA TYR A 135 16.89 46.33 -12.74
C TYR A 135 15.59 46.89 -12.13
N GLY A 136 15.73 47.86 -11.23
CA GLY A 136 14.84 49.04 -11.26
C GLY A 136 13.85 49.23 -10.11
N GLN A 137 14.36 49.75 -9.00
CA GLN A 137 13.66 50.53 -7.99
C GLN A 137 12.83 51.69 -8.57
N ALA A 138 11.55 51.84 -8.18
CA ALA A 138 10.89 53.15 -8.07
C ALA A 138 9.59 53.10 -7.24
N SER A 139 9.57 53.94 -6.21
CA SER A 139 8.42 54.39 -5.42
C SER A 139 7.54 55.35 -6.23
N GLY A 140 6.22 55.30 -6.05
CA GLY A 140 5.30 56.31 -6.63
C GLY A 140 3.84 55.91 -6.51
N GLY A 141 3.06 56.71 -5.78
CA GLY A 141 1.72 56.35 -5.29
C GLY A 141 0.53 56.69 -6.19
N GLY A 142 -0.64 56.20 -5.76
CA GLY A 142 -1.87 56.98 -5.69
C GLY A 142 -2.90 56.81 -6.82
N GLY A 143 -4.13 56.48 -6.41
CA GLY A 143 -5.36 56.87 -7.11
C GLY A 143 -6.17 55.71 -7.72
N GLY A 144 -7.20 55.27 -6.99
CA GLY A 144 -8.01 54.09 -7.35
C GLY A 144 -9.25 54.34 -8.20
N ARG A 145 -10.11 53.31 -8.27
CA ARG A 145 -11.59 53.38 -8.31
C ARG A 145 -12.19 51.96 -8.39
N SER A 146 -13.14 51.73 -7.48
CA SER A 146 -14.44 51.08 -7.69
C SER A 146 -14.52 49.59 -8.07
N GLY A 147 -15.10 48.82 -7.16
CA GLY A 147 -16.23 47.95 -7.52
C GLY A 147 -16.12 46.49 -7.07
N GLY A 148 -17.15 46.02 -6.36
CA GLY A 148 -17.49 44.59 -6.28
C GLY A 148 -17.33 44.00 -4.89
N GLY A 149 -18.44 43.91 -4.16
CA GLY A 149 -18.50 43.22 -2.88
C GLY A 149 -18.42 41.70 -3.00
N ALA A 150 -17.90 41.07 -1.95
CA ALA A 150 -18.25 39.72 -1.53
C ALA A 150 -17.82 39.59 -0.06
N ALA A 151 -18.80 39.50 0.83
CA ALA A 151 -18.60 39.36 2.26
C ALA A 151 -17.95 38.00 2.58
N GLY A 152 -16.88 38.06 3.37
CA GLY A 152 -16.20 36.90 3.93
C GLY A 152 -17.04 36.18 4.97
N TRP A 153 -17.04 34.85 4.88
CA TRP A 153 -17.68 33.94 5.81
C TRP A 153 -16.65 33.48 6.85
N ASP A 154 -16.48 34.26 7.90
CA ASP A 154 -15.81 33.79 9.13
C ASP A 154 -16.41 34.50 10.35
N ARG A 155 -17.41 33.86 10.96
CA ARG A 155 -17.68 34.02 12.40
C ARG A 155 -18.50 32.84 12.96
N PRO A 156 -17.95 32.04 13.89
CA PRO A 156 -18.72 31.06 14.65
C PRO A 156 -19.53 31.74 15.78
N PRO A 157 -20.72 31.23 16.13
CA PRO A 157 -21.53 31.75 17.24
C PRO A 157 -21.01 31.26 18.60
N PRO A 158 -21.18 32.04 19.69
CA PRO A 158 -20.78 31.62 21.02
C PRO A 158 -21.87 30.78 21.71
N GLY A 159 -21.47 29.65 22.30
CA GLY A 159 -22.04 29.07 23.52
C GLY A 159 -23.43 28.43 23.48
N ARG A 160 -23.46 27.10 23.35
CA ARG A 160 -24.30 26.13 24.10
C ARG A 160 -23.42 24.86 24.21
N GLY A 161 -23.04 24.37 25.37
CA GLY A 161 -23.91 23.99 26.48
C GLY A 161 -24.44 22.57 26.20
N ASP A 162 -23.74 21.57 26.74
CA ASP A 162 -24.26 20.24 27.11
C ASP A 162 -24.57 19.23 25.99
N LEU A 163 -23.53 18.56 25.46
CA LEU A 163 -23.65 17.32 24.67
C LEU A 163 -22.85 16.15 25.27
N ASP A 164 -22.48 16.24 26.56
CA ASP A 164 -22.23 15.07 27.38
C ASP A 164 -23.60 14.62 27.90
N ASP A 165 -24.15 13.52 27.35
CA ASP A 165 -24.90 12.48 28.07
C ASP A 165 -25.76 11.63 27.10
N GLU A 166 -25.75 10.32 27.35
CA GLU A 166 -26.56 9.24 26.72
C GLU A 166 -26.08 8.62 25.40
N ILE A 167 -25.09 7.72 25.51
CA ILE A 167 -25.02 6.52 24.65
C ILE A 167 -25.74 5.39 25.41
N PRO A 168 -26.92 4.93 24.97
CA PRO A 168 -27.59 3.81 25.61
C PRO A 168 -26.95 2.47 25.19
N PHE A 169 -26.80 1.57 26.17
CA PHE A 169 -26.39 0.17 25.99
C PHE A 169 -27.49 -0.66 25.33
#